data_AF-A0A8D2IX29-F1
#
_entry.id   AF-A0A8D2IX29-F1
#
_cell.length_a   1.000
_cell.length_b   1.000
_cell.length_c   1.000
_cell.angle_alpha   90.00
_cell.angle_beta   90.00
_cell.angle_gamma   90.00
#
_symmetry.space_group_name_H-M   'P 1'
#
loop_
_entity.id
_entity.type
_entity.pdbx_description
1 polymer ?
#
loop_
_entity_poly.entity_id
_entity_poly.type
_entity_poly.pdbx_seq_one_letter_code
_entity_poly.pdbx_strand_id
1 'polypeptide(L)'
;MDDEPERTKRWEGGYERTWEVLKEDESGSLKATIEDILYKAKRKRNFEHHGQVRLGMMRHLYVVVDGSRTMEDQDLKPNRLTCTLKLLEYFVEEYFDQNPISQIGIIITKGKRAEKLTELSGNPRKHIAALKKTVDMTCLGEPSLYNALNLATQTLKVLLATYN
;
A
#
# COMPACT_ATOMS: atom_id res chain seq x y z
N MET A 1 -37.54 -26.40 47.06
CA MET A 1 -36.55 -26.84 46.06
C MET A 1 -36.14 -25.58 45.35
N ASP A 2 -34.89 -25.16 45.54
CA ASP A 2 -34.33 -23.95 44.93
C ASP A 2 -34.11 -24.22 43.43
N ASP A 3 -34.90 -23.55 42.58
CA ASP A 3 -34.60 -23.46 41.16
C ASP A 3 -33.58 -22.33 40.96
N GLU A 4 -32.29 -22.64 41.15
CA GLU A 4 -31.19 -21.76 40.77
C GLU A 4 -31.21 -21.62 39.23
N PRO A 5 -31.28 -20.41 38.66
CA PRO A 5 -31.23 -20.24 37.22
C PRO A 5 -29.87 -20.75 36.73
N GLU A 6 -29.91 -21.76 35.88
CA GLU A 6 -28.74 -22.36 35.24
C GLU A 6 -27.84 -21.25 34.70
N ARG A 7 -26.69 -21.04 35.35
CA ARG A 7 -25.71 -20.02 34.94
C ARG A 7 -25.18 -20.45 33.57
N THR A 8 -25.79 -19.89 32.52
CA THR A 8 -25.34 -20.01 31.13
C THR A 8 -23.83 -19.79 31.11
N LYS A 9 -23.09 -20.70 30.47
CA LYS A 9 -21.63 -20.66 30.52
C LYS A 9 -21.17 -19.32 29.95
N ARG A 10 -20.05 -18.76 30.44
CA ARG A 10 -19.55 -17.43 30.02
C ARG A 10 -19.33 -17.26 28.51
N TRP A 11 -19.29 -18.35 27.73
CA TRP A 11 -19.20 -18.37 26.26
C TRP A 11 -20.56 -18.52 25.55
N GLU A 12 -21.63 -18.82 26.30
CA GLU A 12 -23.05 -18.75 25.89
C GLU A 12 -23.66 -17.37 26.19
N GLY A 13 -22.95 -16.51 26.92
CA GLY A 13 -23.21 -15.07 26.93
C GLY A 13 -23.11 -14.56 25.49
N GLY A 14 -24.28 -14.27 24.92
CA GLY A 14 -24.47 -14.06 23.49
C GLY A 14 -23.42 -13.12 22.89
N TYR A 15 -22.98 -13.49 21.69
CA TYR A 15 -22.44 -12.58 20.68
C TYR A 15 -22.99 -11.16 20.94
N GLU A 16 -22.17 -10.26 21.50
CA GLU A 16 -22.58 -8.87 21.66
C GLU A 16 -22.82 -8.36 20.25
N ARG A 17 -24.11 -8.23 19.90
CA ARG A 17 -24.53 -7.77 18.60
C ARG A 17 -24.17 -6.30 18.54
N THR A 18 -23.00 -5.99 18.01
CA THR A 18 -22.54 -4.60 17.77
C THR A 18 -23.57 -3.80 16.95
N TRP A 19 -24.45 -4.48 16.21
CA TRP A 19 -25.61 -3.91 15.52
C TRP A 19 -26.72 -3.35 16.44
N GLU A 20 -26.83 -3.79 17.70
CA GLU A 20 -27.83 -3.28 18.67
C GLU A 20 -27.46 -1.89 19.23
N VAL A 21 -26.19 -1.48 19.08
CA VAL A 21 -25.69 -0.14 19.46
C VAL A 21 -25.97 0.91 18.38
N LEU A 22 -26.31 0.48 17.16
CA LEU A 22 -26.78 1.38 16.10
C LEU A 22 -28.20 1.89 16.47
N LYS A 23 -28.28 3.13 16.96
CA LYS A 23 -29.55 3.81 17.26
C LYS A 23 -29.88 4.80 16.15
N GLU A 24 -31.08 4.66 15.58
CA GLU A 24 -31.68 5.64 14.69
C GLU A 24 -32.06 6.91 15.47
N ASP A 25 -31.96 8.06 14.81
CA ASP A 25 -32.47 9.34 15.30
C ASP A 25 -33.98 9.49 15.02
N GLU A 26 -34.59 10.58 15.52
CA GLU A 26 -36.04 10.85 15.35
C GLU A 26 -36.48 11.03 13.88
N SER A 27 -35.52 11.17 12.95
CA SER A 27 -35.78 11.27 11.51
C SER A 27 -35.70 9.92 10.79
N GLY A 28 -35.42 8.82 11.51
CA GLY A 28 -35.19 7.49 10.94
C GLY A 28 -33.82 7.35 10.27
N SER A 29 -32.87 8.26 10.54
CA SER A 29 -31.50 8.17 10.05
C SER A 29 -30.59 7.56 11.12
N LEU A 30 -29.61 6.76 10.71
CA LEU A 30 -28.57 6.30 11.62
C LEU A 30 -27.81 7.51 12.16
N LYS A 31 -27.72 7.66 13.49
CA LYS A 31 -26.87 8.71 14.08
C LYS A 31 -25.48 8.58 13.48
N ALA A 32 -24.96 9.67 12.89
CA ALA A 32 -23.57 9.72 12.46
C ALA A 32 -22.69 9.32 13.67
N THR A 33 -22.13 8.12 13.60
CA THR A 33 -21.46 7.50 14.74
C THR A 33 -20.30 8.42 15.12
N ILE A 34 -19.99 8.56 16.41
CA ILE A 34 -18.78 9.28 16.87
C ILE A 34 -17.53 8.83 16.08
N GLU A 35 -17.54 7.58 15.61
CA GLU A 35 -16.57 6.99 14.69
C GLU A 35 -16.44 7.71 13.34
N ASP A 36 -17.53 8.16 12.71
CA ASP A 36 -17.48 8.88 11.42
C ASP A 36 -16.83 10.24 11.58
N ILE A 37 -17.14 10.94 12.68
CA ILE A 37 -16.54 12.22 13.03
C ILE A 37 -15.05 12.03 13.31
N LEU A 38 -14.69 11.01 14.09
CA LEU A 38 -13.31 10.66 14.40
C LEU A 38 -12.53 10.28 13.13
N TYR A 39 -13.14 9.50 12.23
CA TYR A 39 -12.56 9.08 10.96
C TYR A 39 -12.34 10.28 10.01
N LYS A 40 -13.30 11.21 9.96
CA LYS A 40 -13.17 12.47 9.20
C LYS A 40 -12.07 13.37 9.76
N ALA A 41 -11.96 13.48 11.08
CA ALA A 41 -10.90 14.23 11.74
C ALA A 41 -9.51 13.61 11.50
N LYS A 42 -9.40 12.27 11.57
CA LYS A 42 -8.16 11.54 11.27
C LYS A 42 -7.71 11.76 9.82
N ARG A 43 -8.65 11.75 8.86
CA ARG A 43 -8.37 12.05 7.44
C ARG A 43 -7.87 13.48 7.24
N LYS A 44 -8.48 14.47 7.90
CA LYS A 44 -8.08 15.88 7.79
C LYS A 44 -6.63 16.12 8.26
N ARG A 45 -6.23 15.49 9.37
CA ARG A 45 -4.87 15.63 9.92
C ARG A 45 -3.76 15.15 8.97
N ASN A 46 -4.03 14.14 8.13
CA ASN A 46 -3.03 13.67 7.16
C ASN A 46 -2.72 14.70 6.06
N PHE A 47 -3.61 15.66 5.79
CA PHE A 47 -3.41 16.69 4.77
C PHE A 47 -2.59 17.91 5.27
N GLU A 48 -2.38 18.05 6.57
CA GLU A 48 -1.91 19.31 7.18
C GLU A 48 -0.38 19.40 7.38
N HIS A 49 0.41 18.39 6.99
CA HIS A 49 1.87 18.51 7.09
C HIS A 49 2.49 19.15 5.84
N HIS A 50 2.72 20.47 5.89
CA HIS A 50 3.62 21.17 4.97
C HIS A 50 4.60 22.04 5.74
N GLY A 51 5.89 21.76 5.54
CA GLY A 51 6.96 22.58 6.07
C GLY A 51 8.34 21.96 5.89
N GLN A 52 8.72 21.56 4.67
CA GLN A 52 10.09 21.15 4.38
C GLN A 52 10.72 22.15 3.40
N VAL A 53 11.46 23.10 3.98
CA VAL A 53 12.12 24.18 3.28
C VAL A 53 13.47 23.65 2.78
N ARG A 54 13.50 23.32 1.47
CA ARG A 54 14.66 23.09 0.61
C ARG A 54 15.32 21.70 0.65
N LEU A 55 15.16 21.01 -0.51
CA LEU A 55 16.03 20.09 -1.26
C LEU A 55 15.20 18.93 -1.84
N GLY A 56 15.59 18.43 -3.02
CA GLY A 56 14.93 17.31 -3.71
C GLY A 56 14.11 17.67 -4.95
N MET A 57 14.55 18.66 -5.74
CA MET A 57 13.93 18.97 -7.03
C MET A 57 14.08 17.81 -8.03
N MET A 58 15.29 17.25 -8.15
CA MET A 58 15.54 16.02 -8.91
C MET A 58 15.60 14.83 -7.96
N ARG A 59 14.77 13.82 -8.23
CA ARG A 59 14.70 12.60 -7.41
C ARG A 59 14.93 11.38 -8.29
N HIS A 60 15.80 10.49 -7.83
CA HIS A 60 15.98 9.15 -8.42
C HIS A 60 15.36 8.13 -7.47
N LEU A 61 14.15 7.70 -7.77
CA LEU A 61 13.35 6.81 -6.92
C LEU A 61 13.44 5.37 -7.41
N TYR A 62 13.68 4.44 -6.50
CA TYR A 62 13.48 3.01 -6.75
C TYR A 62 12.27 2.50 -5.97
N VAL A 63 11.33 1.88 -6.69
CA VAL A 63 10.22 1.14 -6.09
C VAL A 63 10.57 -0.34 -6.11
N VAL A 64 10.54 -0.98 -4.95
CA VAL A 64 10.74 -2.43 -4.80
C VAL A 64 9.39 -3.06 -4.49
N VAL A 65 8.92 -3.91 -5.39
CA VAL A 65 7.64 -4.61 -5.25
C VAL A 65 7.88 -6.03 -4.77
N ASP A 66 7.16 -6.46 -3.76
CA ASP A 66 7.17 -7.86 -3.35
C ASP A 66 6.39 -8.71 -4.37
N GLY A 67 6.99 -9.82 -4.78
CA GLY A 67 6.44 -10.86 -5.65
C GLY A 67 6.44 -12.24 -4.97
N SER A 68 6.49 -12.27 -3.64
CA SER A 68 6.42 -13.48 -2.81
C SER A 68 5.02 -14.07 -2.75
N ARG A 69 4.91 -15.32 -2.29
CA ARG A 69 3.62 -16.04 -2.12
C ARG A 69 2.55 -15.26 -1.33
N THR A 70 2.96 -14.31 -0.48
CA THR A 70 2.03 -13.51 0.33
C THR A 70 1.19 -12.56 -0.52
N MET A 71 1.61 -12.27 -1.75
CA MET A 71 0.95 -11.34 -2.66
C MET A 71 -0.24 -11.96 -3.42
N GLU A 72 -0.41 -13.28 -3.35
CA GLU A 72 -1.58 -14.00 -3.88
C GLU A 72 -2.78 -13.97 -2.93
N ASP A 73 -2.59 -13.53 -1.69
CA ASP A 73 -3.65 -13.41 -0.69
C ASP A 73 -4.74 -12.41 -1.13
N GLN A 74 -5.99 -12.68 -0.74
CA GLN A 74 -7.19 -11.97 -1.21
C GLN A 74 -7.83 -11.08 -0.15
N ASP A 75 -7.02 -10.56 0.78
CA ASP A 75 -7.45 -9.52 1.74
C ASP A 75 -7.82 -8.21 1.01
N LEU A 76 -7.14 -7.94 -0.10
CA LEU A 76 -7.48 -6.93 -1.10
C LEU A 76 -7.96 -7.62 -2.38
N LYS A 77 -8.94 -7.03 -3.08
CA LYS A 77 -9.52 -7.63 -4.29
C LYS A 77 -8.76 -7.22 -5.56
N PRO A 78 -8.53 -8.16 -6.52
CA PRO A 78 -8.71 -9.61 -6.40
C PRO A 78 -7.63 -10.29 -5.54
N ASN A 79 -6.41 -9.77 -5.53
CA ASN A 79 -5.33 -10.15 -4.62
C ASN A 79 -4.45 -8.93 -4.32
N ARG A 80 -3.50 -9.06 -3.38
CA ARG A 80 -2.56 -7.99 -3.01
C ARG A 80 -1.72 -7.51 -4.18
N LEU A 81 -1.23 -8.40 -5.05
CA LEU A 81 -0.39 -8.02 -6.20
C LEU A 81 -1.14 -7.07 -7.13
N THR A 82 -2.32 -7.48 -7.60
CA THR A 82 -3.13 -6.70 -8.54
C THR A 82 -3.51 -5.36 -7.94
N CYS A 83 -3.90 -5.33 -6.66
CA CYS A 83 -4.20 -4.08 -5.96
C CYS A 83 -2.98 -3.16 -5.90
N THR A 84 -1.82 -3.70 -5.50
CA THR A 84 -0.56 -2.95 -5.39
C THR A 84 -0.12 -2.39 -6.74
N LEU A 85 -0.11 -3.21 -7.80
CA LEU A 85 0.29 -2.78 -9.14
C LEU A 85 -0.67 -1.71 -9.68
N LYS A 86 -1.97 -1.82 -9.41
CA LYS A 86 -2.95 -0.84 -9.86
C LYS A 86 -2.78 0.52 -9.20
N LEU A 87 -2.55 0.53 -7.88
CA LEU A 87 -2.24 1.78 -7.16
C LEU A 87 -0.87 2.33 -7.56
N LEU A 88 0.08 1.46 -7.91
CA LEU A 88 1.39 1.87 -8.38
C LEU A 88 1.34 2.51 -9.78
N GLU A 89 0.44 2.08 -10.68
CA GLU A 89 0.19 2.79 -11.94
C GLU A 89 -0.23 4.24 -11.68
N TYR A 90 -1.20 4.44 -10.78
CA TYR A 90 -1.67 5.77 -10.40
C TYR A 90 -0.57 6.60 -9.73
N PHE A 91 0.20 5.98 -8.82
CA PHE A 91 1.35 6.62 -8.19
C PHE A 91 2.37 7.09 -9.22
N VAL A 92 2.67 6.30 -10.25
CA VAL A 92 3.63 6.69 -11.29
C VAL A 92 3.10 7.93 -12.05
N GLU A 93 1.84 7.95 -12.44
CA GLU A 93 1.23 9.10 -13.12
C GLU A 93 1.27 10.36 -12.25
N GLU A 94 0.78 10.27 -11.01
CA GLU A 94 0.75 11.39 -10.06
C GLU A 94 2.15 11.86 -9.68
N TYR A 95 3.10 10.94 -9.51
CA TYR A 95 4.47 11.27 -9.16
C TYR A 95 5.15 12.08 -10.27
N PHE A 96 4.99 11.70 -11.53
CA PHE A 96 5.56 12.42 -12.66
C PHE A 96 4.85 13.75 -12.94
N ASP A 97 3.55 13.85 -12.66
CA ASP A 97 2.80 15.11 -12.71
C ASP A 97 3.36 16.13 -11.70
N GLN A 98 3.62 15.69 -10.47
CA GLN A 98 4.16 16.54 -9.41
C GLN A 98 5.70 16.74 -9.49
N ASN A 99 6.43 15.81 -10.14
CA ASN A 99 7.90 15.80 -10.17
C ASN A 99 8.43 15.51 -11.60
N PRO A 100 8.26 16.43 -12.57
CA PRO A 100 8.53 16.16 -13.99
C PRO A 100 10.00 15.87 -14.34
N ILE A 101 10.95 16.29 -13.51
CA ILE A 101 12.39 16.08 -13.70
C ILE A 101 12.95 14.88 -12.92
N SER A 102 12.09 14.12 -12.26
CA SER A 102 12.49 12.93 -11.50
C SER A 102 12.58 11.69 -12.40
N GLN A 103 13.13 10.62 -11.86
CA GLN A 103 13.23 9.32 -12.53
C GLN A 103 12.78 8.22 -11.58
N ILE A 104 12.12 7.19 -12.12
CA ILE A 104 11.69 6.01 -11.37
C ILE A 104 12.36 4.77 -11.95
N GLY A 105 12.81 3.86 -11.09
CA GLY A 105 13.17 2.48 -11.42
C GLY A 105 12.28 1.54 -10.64
N ILE A 106 11.90 0.40 -11.24
CA ILE A 106 11.03 -0.58 -10.59
C ILE A 106 11.77 -1.91 -10.53
N ILE A 107 11.85 -2.47 -9.34
CA ILE A 107 12.46 -3.77 -9.04
C ILE A 107 11.37 -4.66 -8.45
N ILE A 108 11.38 -5.93 -8.81
CA ILE A 108 10.52 -6.94 -8.21
C ILE A 108 11.36 -7.98 -7.48
N THR A 109 10.91 -8.42 -6.31
CA THR A 109 11.56 -9.49 -5.56
C THR A 109 10.72 -10.75 -5.57
N LYS A 110 11.26 -11.83 -6.13
CA LYS A 110 10.59 -13.12 -6.24
C LYS A 110 11.62 -14.24 -6.13
N GLY A 111 11.26 -15.35 -5.48
CA GLY A 111 12.13 -16.52 -5.40
C GLY A 111 13.52 -16.26 -4.79
N LYS A 112 13.60 -15.42 -3.75
CA LYS A 112 14.86 -14.99 -3.09
C LYS A 112 15.82 -14.19 -3.98
N ARG A 113 15.35 -13.75 -5.15
CA ARG A 113 16.10 -12.91 -6.10
C ARG A 113 15.41 -11.56 -6.28
N ALA A 114 16.14 -10.62 -6.87
CA ALA A 114 15.61 -9.35 -7.29
C ALA A 114 15.84 -9.19 -8.79
N GLU A 115 14.83 -8.70 -9.48
CA GLU A 115 14.84 -8.49 -10.93
C GLU A 115 14.45 -7.06 -11.21
N LYS A 116 15.19 -6.40 -12.10
CA LYS A 116 14.87 -5.05 -12.50
C LYS A 116 13.78 -5.11 -13.56
N LEU A 117 12.56 -4.73 -13.18
CA LEU A 117 11.40 -4.72 -14.07
C LEU A 117 11.51 -3.57 -15.10
N THR A 118 11.92 -2.39 -14.63
CA THR A 118 12.25 -1.26 -15.50
C THR A 118 13.49 -0.53 -15.03
N GLU A 119 14.34 -0.17 -16.00
CA GLU A 119 15.46 0.75 -15.79
C GLU A 119 15.01 2.10 -15.23
N LEU A 120 15.93 2.77 -14.53
CA LEU A 120 15.70 4.12 -14.00
C LEU A 120 15.49 5.08 -15.17
N SER A 121 14.29 5.64 -15.31
CA SER A 121 13.94 6.53 -16.43
C SER A 121 12.86 7.53 -16.06
N GLY A 122 12.71 8.58 -16.89
CA GLY A 122 11.65 9.58 -16.75
C GLY A 122 10.41 9.32 -17.60
N ASN A 123 10.24 8.11 -18.16
CA ASN A 123 9.13 7.82 -19.07
C ASN A 123 8.00 7.04 -18.36
N PRO A 124 6.92 7.70 -17.91
CA PRO A 124 5.83 7.05 -17.19
C PRO A 124 5.18 5.91 -17.98
N ARG A 125 5.02 6.06 -19.30
CA ARG A 125 4.38 5.05 -20.16
C ARG A 125 5.13 3.72 -20.14
N LYS A 126 6.47 3.77 -20.09
CA LYS A 126 7.32 2.57 -20.01
C LYS A 126 7.09 1.83 -18.70
N HIS A 127 7.01 2.55 -17.59
CA HIS A 127 6.76 1.99 -16.26
C HIS A 127 5.36 1.37 -16.18
N ILE A 128 4.33 2.10 -16.61
CA ILE A 128 2.94 1.63 -16.59
C ILE A 128 2.77 0.39 -17.47
N ALA A 129 3.37 0.36 -18.67
CA ALA A 129 3.31 -0.82 -19.54
C ALA A 129 3.95 -2.06 -18.89
N ALA A 130 5.07 -1.89 -18.19
CA ALA A 130 5.71 -2.98 -17.46
C ALA A 130 4.89 -3.45 -16.26
N LEU A 131 4.24 -2.54 -15.53
CA LEU A 131 3.31 -2.87 -14.43
C LEU A 131 2.13 -3.71 -14.95
N LYS A 132 1.50 -3.29 -16.05
CA LYS A 132 0.40 -4.03 -16.69
C LYS A 132 0.80 -5.44 -17.10
N LYS A 133 2.01 -5.61 -17.65
CA LYS A 133 2.56 -6.93 -18.00
C LYS A 133 2.82 -7.83 -16.78
N THR A 134 3.04 -7.23 -15.62
CA THR A 134 3.40 -7.95 -14.39
C THR A 134 2.16 -8.44 -13.61
N VAL A 135 0.96 -8.00 -13.98
CA VAL A 135 -0.29 -8.41 -13.31
C VAL A 135 -0.49 -9.93 -13.34
N ASP A 136 -0.11 -10.58 -14.44
CA ASP A 136 -0.23 -12.04 -14.62
C ASP A 136 0.98 -12.82 -14.07
N MET A 137 1.89 -12.15 -13.35
CA MET A 137 3.07 -12.81 -12.79
C MET A 137 2.65 -13.72 -11.62
N THR A 138 3.05 -14.99 -11.67
CA THR A 138 2.92 -15.91 -10.53
C THR A 138 3.78 -15.44 -9.36
N CYS A 139 3.25 -15.37 -8.14
CA CYS A 139 4.04 -14.95 -6.97
C CYS A 139 4.61 -16.18 -6.26
N LEU A 140 5.93 -16.32 -6.23
CA LEU A 140 6.56 -17.55 -5.75
C LEU A 140 7.74 -17.25 -4.84
N GLY A 141 7.92 -18.15 -3.86
CA GLY A 141 9.01 -18.08 -2.91
C GLY A 141 8.90 -16.86 -1.98
N GLU A 142 10.06 -16.35 -1.59
CA GLU A 142 10.24 -15.30 -0.59
C GLU A 142 10.88 -14.05 -1.21
N PRO A 143 10.66 -12.86 -0.63
CA PRO A 143 11.32 -11.64 -1.09
C PRO A 143 12.82 -11.67 -0.77
N SER A 144 13.60 -10.85 -1.47
CA SER A 144 15.03 -10.65 -1.17
C SER A 144 15.39 -9.17 -1.22
N LEU A 145 15.28 -8.53 -0.07
CA LEU A 145 15.56 -7.12 0.08
C LEU A 145 17.05 -6.80 -0.17
N TYR A 146 17.96 -7.67 0.28
CA TYR A 146 19.40 -7.50 0.04
C TYR A 146 19.72 -7.41 -1.46
N ASN A 147 19.16 -8.31 -2.27
CA ASN A 147 19.40 -8.30 -3.72
C ASN A 147 18.79 -7.06 -4.39
N ALA A 148 17.59 -6.64 -3.96
CA ALA A 148 16.94 -5.44 -4.50
C ALA A 148 17.74 -4.17 -4.17
N LEU A 149 18.17 -4.03 -2.92
CA LEU A 149 18.99 -2.89 -2.49
C LEU A 149 20.34 -2.87 -3.20
N ASN A 150 20.96 -4.02 -3.43
CA ASN A 150 22.21 -4.09 -4.21
C ASN A 150 22.02 -3.60 -5.65
N LEU A 151 20.96 -4.03 -6.35
CA LEU A 151 20.67 -3.57 -7.70
C LEU A 151 20.41 -2.06 -7.75
N ALA A 152 19.61 -1.54 -6.81
CA ALA A 152 19.36 -0.10 -6.69
C ALA A 152 20.65 0.66 -6.41
N THR A 153 21.47 0.19 -5.46
CA THR A 153 22.73 0.82 -5.06
C THR A 153 23.74 0.85 -6.20
N GLN A 154 23.87 -0.24 -6.98
CA GLN A 154 24.77 -0.27 -8.14
C GLN A 154 24.40 0.82 -9.16
N THR A 155 23.12 1.06 -9.39
CA THR A 155 22.66 2.08 -10.34
C THR A 155 22.80 3.49 -9.76
N LEU A 156 22.38 3.70 -8.50
CA LEU A 156 22.42 5.00 -7.84
C LEU A 156 23.84 5.50 -7.54
N LYS A 157 24.80 4.59 -7.27
CA LYS A 157 26.20 4.95 -7.07
C LYS A 157 26.82 5.62 -8.31
N VAL A 158 26.50 5.12 -9.51
CA VAL A 158 27.01 5.68 -10.77
C VAL A 158 26.49 7.10 -10.98
N LEU A 159 25.21 7.35 -10.67
CA LEU A 159 24.64 8.70 -10.74
C LEU A 159 25.38 9.67 -9.82
N LEU A 160 25.61 9.30 -8.56
CA LEU A 160 26.35 10.15 -7.62
C LEU A 160 27.78 10.45 -8.09
N ALA A 161 28.44 9.50 -8.76
CA ALA A 161 29.78 9.71 -9.32
C ALA A 161 29.80 10.58 -10.59
N THR A 162 28.66 10.73 -11.28
CA THR A 162 28.56 11.56 -12.50
C THR A 162 28.27 13.04 -12.17
N TYR A 163 27.78 13.32 -10.96
CA TYR A 163 27.44 14.68 -10.50
C TYR A 163 28.49 15.31 -9.56
N ASN A 164 29.57 14.59 -9.24
CA ASN A 164 30.75 15.12 -8.53
C ASN A 164 31.93 15.23 -9.49
#